data_AF-A0A7L2JVI0-F1
#
_entry.id   AF-A0A7L2JVI0-F1
#
_cell.length_a   1.000
_cell.length_b   1.000
_cell.length_c   1.000
_cell.angle_alpha   90.00
_cell.angle_beta   90.00
_cell.angle_gamma   90.00
#
_symmetry.space_group_name_H-M   'P 1'
#
loop_
_entity.id
_entity.type
_entity.pdbx_description
1 polymer ?
#
loop_
_entity_poly.entity_id
_entity_poly.type
_entity_poly.pdbx_seq_one_letter_code
_entity_poly.pdbx_strand_id
1 'polypeptide(L)'
;DPATRAPLLPQLLAHVRLPFVRRFYLLAHVESEPLVARCPPCLRLLREARDFQAARLDRHDRGPCARMRPRPSTGLAEILVLVGGCDRDCDELVTVDCYNPRTGHWRYLAEFPEHLGGGYSVAALGNDIYVTGGSDGSRLYDCVWRYNSSVNEWTEVSPMLKAREYHSSTVLDGLLYVVASDSTERYDHTLDSWEALQPMLYPMDNCSTTSCRGKLFAIGSLSGKESMVMQCYDPDSDLWSLVNCGHLPPWSFAPKTVTLNGLMYFIRDDSAEVDVYNPSKNEWDKIPSMLQVHVGGSVAVLGGKLYVSGGYDNTFELSDVLEAYDPETRTWSIVGQLPEPIFWHGSVSIFRQFMPETTQEDDSITLDNTISLSRQNQNLHNQNLNELP
;
A
#
# COMPACT_ATOMS: atom_id res chain seq x y z
N ASP A 1 -43.28 -17.64 -6.81
CA ASP A 1 -43.02 -19.01 -6.34
C ASP A 1 -41.57 -19.08 -5.85
N PRO A 2 -41.31 -19.46 -4.59
CA PRO A 2 -39.95 -19.64 -4.07
C PRO A 2 -39.08 -20.59 -4.91
N ALA A 3 -39.66 -21.64 -5.48
CA ALA A 3 -38.92 -22.60 -6.30
C ALA A 3 -38.41 -22.00 -7.61
N THR A 4 -39.16 -21.08 -8.23
CA THR A 4 -38.76 -20.40 -9.47
C THR A 4 -37.77 -19.26 -9.24
N ARG A 5 -37.71 -18.71 -8.02
CA ARG A 5 -36.80 -17.60 -7.66
C ARG A 5 -35.46 -18.08 -7.11
N ALA A 6 -35.41 -19.26 -6.49
CA ALA A 6 -34.18 -19.83 -5.91
C ALA A 6 -32.98 -19.86 -6.89
N PRO A 7 -33.13 -20.20 -8.19
CA PRO A 7 -32.02 -20.18 -9.15
C PRO A 7 -31.42 -18.79 -9.40
N LEU A 8 -32.16 -17.71 -9.13
CA LEU A 8 -31.70 -16.32 -9.33
C LEU A 8 -30.88 -15.79 -8.15
N LEU A 9 -30.87 -16.50 -7.01
CA LEU A 9 -30.19 -16.07 -5.79
C LEU A 9 -28.69 -15.78 -6.01
N PRO A 10 -27.90 -16.60 -6.73
CA PRO A 10 -26.49 -16.28 -6.98
C PRO A 10 -26.28 -14.98 -7.73
N GLN A 11 -27.16 -14.68 -8.71
CA GLN A 11 -27.08 -13.47 -9.51
C GLN A 11 -27.38 -12.25 -8.65
N LEU A 12 -28.41 -12.34 -7.81
CA LEU A 12 -28.74 -11.29 -6.85
C LEU A 12 -27.59 -11.06 -5.85
N LEU A 13 -27.06 -12.15 -5.28
CA LEU A 13 -25.99 -12.10 -4.27
C LEU A 13 -24.69 -11.54 -4.85
N ALA A 14 -24.41 -11.78 -6.13
CA ALA A 14 -23.25 -11.20 -6.82
C ALA A 14 -23.29 -9.67 -6.92
N HIS A 15 -24.47 -9.05 -6.79
CA HIS A 15 -24.60 -7.60 -6.69
C HIS A 15 -24.38 -7.08 -5.26
N VAL A 16 -24.42 -7.93 -4.23
CA VAL A 16 -24.13 -7.53 -2.85
C VAL A 16 -22.61 -7.42 -2.67
N ARG A 17 -22.17 -6.35 -1.98
CA ARG A 17 -20.76 -6.14 -1.63
C ARG A 17 -20.40 -6.92 -0.36
N LEU A 18 -20.53 -8.24 -0.42
CA LEU A 18 -20.27 -9.16 0.70
C LEU A 18 -18.91 -8.92 1.40
N PRO A 19 -17.80 -8.58 0.69
CA PRO A 19 -16.54 -8.28 1.36
C PRO A 19 -16.62 -7.16 2.40
N PHE A 20 -17.55 -6.21 2.24
CA PHE A 20 -17.76 -5.06 3.13
C PHE A 20 -18.91 -5.24 4.13
N VAL A 21 -19.57 -6.40 4.12
CA VAL A 21 -20.58 -6.75 5.14
C VAL A 21 -19.85 -7.19 6.41
N ARG A 22 -20.28 -6.71 7.58
CA ARG A 22 -19.65 -7.09 8.86
C ARG A 22 -19.48 -8.62 8.97
N ARG A 23 -18.28 -9.08 9.31
CA ARG A 23 -17.91 -10.50 9.36
C ARG A 23 -18.89 -11.35 10.17
N PHE A 24 -19.31 -10.86 11.34
CA PHE A 24 -20.31 -11.54 12.17
C PHE A 24 -21.62 -11.77 11.42
N TYR A 25 -22.14 -10.76 10.70
CA TYR A 25 -23.39 -10.88 9.95
C TYR A 25 -23.26 -11.86 8.78
N LEU A 26 -22.12 -11.82 8.10
CA LEU A 26 -21.81 -12.73 7.00
C LEU A 26 -21.89 -14.20 7.44
N LEU A 27 -21.24 -14.52 8.57
CA LEU A 27 -21.15 -15.88 9.11
C LEU A 27 -22.46 -16.31 9.81
N ALA A 28 -23.03 -15.45 10.65
CA ALA A 28 -24.17 -15.81 11.49
C ALA A 28 -25.51 -15.82 10.74
N HIS A 29 -25.64 -15.02 9.67
CA HIS A 29 -26.91 -14.87 8.95
C HIS A 29 -26.82 -15.34 7.51
N VAL A 30 -25.87 -14.80 6.73
CA VAL A 30 -25.83 -15.09 5.28
C VAL A 30 -25.41 -16.53 4.98
N GLU A 31 -24.36 -17.03 5.64
CA GLU A 31 -23.89 -18.40 5.46
C GLU A 31 -24.87 -19.44 6.04
N SER A 32 -25.56 -19.10 7.13
CA SER A 32 -26.55 -19.98 7.78
C SER A 32 -27.84 -20.16 6.97
N GLU A 33 -28.12 -19.27 6.01
CA GLU A 33 -29.35 -19.28 5.23
C GLU A 33 -29.44 -20.55 4.35
N PRO A 34 -30.48 -21.40 4.50
CA PRO A 34 -30.55 -22.69 3.81
C PRO A 34 -30.45 -22.61 2.29
N LEU A 35 -30.96 -21.55 1.67
CA LEU A 35 -30.85 -21.34 0.22
C LEU A 35 -29.43 -21.03 -0.23
N VAL A 36 -28.65 -20.33 0.61
CA VAL A 36 -27.24 -20.01 0.35
C VAL A 36 -26.37 -21.23 0.60
N ALA A 37 -26.57 -21.92 1.74
CA ALA A 37 -25.80 -23.09 2.15
C ALA A 37 -25.90 -24.25 1.14
N ARG A 38 -27.04 -24.39 0.45
CA ARG A 38 -27.26 -25.43 -0.56
C ARG A 38 -26.84 -25.02 -1.97
N CYS A 39 -26.33 -23.81 -2.16
CA CYS A 39 -26.04 -23.24 -3.48
C CYS A 39 -24.51 -23.04 -3.66
N PRO A 40 -23.80 -23.92 -4.39
CA PRO A 40 -22.36 -23.81 -4.57
C PRO A 40 -21.86 -22.46 -5.13
N PRO A 41 -22.56 -21.82 -6.10
CA PRO A 41 -22.21 -20.46 -6.52
C PRO A 41 -22.24 -19.41 -5.41
N CYS A 42 -23.20 -19.48 -4.48
CA CYS A 42 -23.27 -18.53 -3.37
C CYS A 42 -22.14 -18.76 -2.35
N LEU A 43 -21.81 -20.03 -2.08
CA LEU A 43 -20.68 -20.39 -1.23
C LEU A 43 -19.34 -19.88 -1.77
N ARG A 44 -19.16 -19.84 -3.10
CA ARG A 44 -17.97 -19.23 -3.72
C ARG A 44 -17.89 -17.72 -3.45
N LEU A 45 -19.01 -17.00 -3.52
CA LEU A 45 -19.07 -15.57 -3.21
C LEU A 45 -18.78 -15.31 -1.72
N LEU A 46 -19.27 -16.18 -0.83
CA LEU A 46 -18.97 -16.10 0.61
C LEU A 46 -17.50 -16.38 0.90
N ARG A 47 -16.90 -17.40 0.26
CA ARG A 47 -15.47 -17.68 0.38
C ARG A 47 -14.63 -16.48 -0.09
N GLU A 48 -14.96 -15.90 -1.25
CA GLU A 48 -14.30 -14.69 -1.76
C GLU A 48 -14.37 -13.53 -0.75
N ALA A 49 -15.54 -13.30 -0.14
CA ALA A 49 -15.70 -12.26 0.88
C ALA A 49 -14.90 -12.55 2.15
N ARG A 50 -14.85 -13.81 2.60
CA ARG A 50 -14.06 -14.22 3.76
C ARG A 50 -12.57 -14.06 3.53
N ASP A 51 -12.09 -14.44 2.36
CA ASP A 51 -10.67 -14.35 2.01
C ASP A 51 -10.25 -12.87 1.93
N PHE A 52 -11.10 -11.99 1.38
CA PHE A 52 -10.89 -10.54 1.43
C PHE A 52 -10.83 -10.00 2.87
N GLN A 53 -11.79 -10.38 3.72
CA GLN A 53 -11.83 -9.95 5.13
C GLN A 53 -10.70 -10.52 5.99
N ALA A 54 -10.03 -11.57 5.52
CA ALA A 54 -8.86 -12.16 6.15
C ALA A 54 -7.55 -11.67 5.51
N ALA A 55 -7.59 -10.66 4.64
CA ALA A 55 -6.45 -10.14 3.89
C ALA A 55 -5.70 -11.19 3.03
N ARG A 56 -6.31 -12.35 2.78
CA ARG A 56 -5.73 -13.43 1.95
C ARG A 56 -5.83 -13.17 0.47
N LEU A 57 -6.62 -12.18 0.08
CA LEU A 57 -6.67 -11.70 -1.29
C LEU A 57 -5.91 -10.39 -1.36
N ASP A 58 -4.83 -10.39 -2.11
CA ASP A 58 -4.29 -9.15 -2.64
C ASP A 58 -5.33 -8.58 -3.62
N ARG A 59 -5.98 -7.50 -3.18
CA ARG A 59 -7.02 -6.80 -3.96
C ARG A 59 -6.47 -6.15 -5.23
N HIS A 60 -5.15 -5.98 -5.33
CA HIS A 60 -4.48 -5.40 -6.48
C HIS A 60 -4.01 -6.48 -7.47
N ASP A 61 -3.73 -7.70 -7.00
CA ASP A 61 -3.31 -8.82 -7.85
C ASP A 61 -4.40 -9.36 -8.80
N ARG A 62 -5.68 -9.14 -8.48
CA ARG A 62 -6.79 -9.57 -9.34
C ARG A 62 -7.29 -8.43 -10.22
N GLY A 63 -7.79 -8.80 -11.40
CA GLY A 63 -8.50 -7.87 -12.29
C GLY A 63 -9.64 -7.12 -11.57
N PRO A 64 -10.15 -6.01 -12.13
CA PRO A 64 -11.13 -5.17 -11.46
C PRO A 64 -12.35 -5.96 -10.98
N CYS A 65 -12.46 -6.15 -9.66
CA CYS A 65 -13.60 -6.83 -9.07
C CYS A 65 -14.56 -5.81 -8.48
N ALA A 66 -15.67 -5.55 -9.19
CA ALA A 66 -16.69 -4.61 -8.71
C ALA A 66 -17.20 -4.96 -7.31
N ARG A 67 -17.18 -6.25 -6.90
CA ARG A 67 -17.59 -6.71 -5.56
C ARG A 67 -16.62 -6.30 -4.44
N MET A 68 -15.35 -6.10 -4.77
CA MET A 68 -14.28 -5.67 -3.85
C MET A 68 -14.09 -4.15 -3.83
N ARG A 69 -14.99 -3.40 -4.49
CA ARG A 69 -15.04 -1.94 -4.38
C ARG A 69 -16.22 -1.48 -3.52
N PRO A 70 -16.00 -0.58 -2.55
CA PRO A 70 -17.07 -0.07 -1.71
C PRO A 70 -18.05 0.78 -2.52
N ARG A 71 -19.33 0.74 -2.14
CA ARG A 71 -20.34 1.58 -2.80
C ARG A 71 -20.16 3.03 -2.37
N PRO A 72 -20.24 4.01 -3.28
CA PRO A 72 -20.17 5.42 -2.91
C PRO A 72 -21.16 5.82 -1.80
N SER A 73 -22.36 5.26 -1.83
CA SER A 73 -23.43 5.55 -0.87
C SER A 73 -23.17 5.09 0.57
N THR A 74 -22.14 4.28 0.84
CA THR A 74 -21.85 3.83 2.22
C THR A 74 -20.93 4.78 2.98
N GLY A 75 -20.45 5.85 2.34
CA GLY A 75 -19.41 6.72 2.91
C GLY A 75 -18.04 6.05 3.03
N LEU A 76 -17.89 4.80 2.56
CA LEU A 76 -16.62 4.08 2.57
C LEU A 76 -15.90 4.36 1.24
N ALA A 77 -14.66 4.83 1.34
CA ALA A 77 -13.79 5.06 0.20
C ALA A 77 -12.44 4.39 0.45
N GLU A 78 -11.83 3.94 -0.64
CA GLU A 78 -10.41 3.62 -0.62
C GLU A 78 -9.64 4.94 -0.76
N ILE A 79 -8.62 5.12 0.05
CA ILE A 79 -7.81 6.33 0.13
C ILE A 79 -6.34 5.98 -0.03
N LEU A 80 -5.56 6.93 -0.53
CA LEU A 80 -4.10 6.88 -0.50
C LEU A 80 -3.66 7.40 0.87
N VAL A 81 -2.66 6.76 1.47
CA VAL A 81 -2.02 7.22 2.69
C VAL A 81 -0.51 7.32 2.44
N LEU A 82 0.04 8.48 2.76
CA LEU A 82 1.47 8.76 2.78
C LEU A 82 1.92 8.72 4.24
N VAL A 83 3.02 8.03 4.52
CA VAL A 83 3.60 7.90 5.86
C VAL A 83 5.01 8.47 5.81
N GLY A 84 5.23 9.53 6.57
CA GLY A 84 6.51 10.20 6.79
C GLY A 84 7.21 10.65 5.52
N GLY A 85 8.53 10.44 5.48
CA GLY A 85 9.42 10.93 4.42
C GLY A 85 10.26 12.10 4.90
N CYS A 86 10.85 12.83 3.97
CA CYS A 86 11.64 14.02 4.21
C CYS A 86 11.06 15.21 3.45
N ASP A 87 11.09 16.38 4.06
CA ASP A 87 10.70 17.63 3.43
C ASP A 87 11.87 18.27 2.64
N ARG A 88 11.70 19.51 2.20
CA ARG A 88 12.72 20.24 1.42
C ARG A 88 13.99 20.53 2.22
N ASP A 89 13.90 20.65 3.52
CA ASP A 89 15.03 20.93 4.40
C ASP A 89 15.74 19.63 4.84
N CYS A 90 15.28 18.49 4.31
CA CYS A 90 15.72 17.13 4.65
C CYS A 90 15.37 16.73 6.09
N ASP A 91 14.37 17.39 6.69
CA ASP A 91 13.87 17.02 8.00
C ASP A 91 12.94 15.81 7.87
N GLU A 92 13.14 14.83 8.75
CA GLU A 92 12.33 13.62 8.78
C GLU A 92 10.94 13.90 9.36
N LEU A 93 9.93 13.45 8.63
CA LEU A 93 8.52 13.71 8.94
C LEU A 93 7.90 12.51 9.65
N VAL A 94 7.11 12.81 10.66
CA VAL A 94 6.21 11.85 11.34
C VAL A 94 4.76 12.00 10.88
N THR A 95 4.52 12.83 9.86
CA THR A 95 3.17 13.10 9.36
C THR A 95 2.60 11.90 8.63
N VAL A 96 1.28 11.77 8.71
CA VAL A 96 0.53 10.72 8.01
C VAL A 96 -0.63 11.37 7.28
N ASP A 97 -0.46 11.54 5.98
CA ASP A 97 -1.39 12.27 5.13
C ASP A 97 -2.24 11.32 4.31
N CYS A 98 -3.54 11.59 4.18
CA CYS A 98 -4.40 10.77 3.36
C CYS A 98 -5.17 11.56 2.30
N TYR A 99 -5.20 11.03 1.09
CA TYR A 99 -5.87 11.61 -0.07
C TYR A 99 -7.09 10.79 -0.44
N ASN A 100 -8.24 11.46 -0.55
CA ASN A 100 -9.48 10.87 -1.02
C ASN A 100 -9.66 11.15 -2.51
N PRO A 101 -9.53 10.15 -3.41
CA PRO A 101 -9.63 10.35 -4.86
C PRO A 101 -11.04 10.73 -5.32
N ARG A 102 -12.07 10.59 -4.48
CA ARG A 102 -13.44 11.00 -4.83
C ARG A 102 -13.68 12.49 -4.61
N THR A 103 -13.05 13.06 -3.59
CA THR A 103 -13.22 14.48 -3.23
C THR A 103 -12.04 15.33 -3.67
N GLY A 104 -10.88 14.73 -3.94
CA GLY A 104 -9.64 15.44 -4.24
C GLY A 104 -9.01 16.11 -3.02
N HIS A 105 -9.48 15.80 -1.81
CA HIS A 105 -9.02 16.45 -0.58
C HIS A 105 -8.05 15.59 0.21
N TRP A 106 -7.10 16.27 0.84
CA TRP A 106 -6.17 15.70 1.82
C TRP A 106 -6.71 15.88 3.24
N ARG A 107 -6.37 14.92 4.11
CA ARG A 107 -6.63 14.99 5.55
C ARG A 107 -5.51 14.33 6.32
N TYR A 108 -5.23 14.86 7.50
CA TYR A 108 -4.29 14.28 8.45
C TYR A 108 -4.89 13.05 9.16
N LEU A 109 -4.07 12.03 9.33
CA LEU A 109 -4.30 10.90 10.22
C LEU A 109 -3.48 11.07 11.51
N ALA A 110 -3.56 10.13 12.44
CA ALA A 110 -2.69 10.16 13.62
C ALA A 110 -1.21 10.13 13.18
N GLU A 111 -0.44 11.07 13.71
CA GLU A 111 1.00 11.16 13.50
C GLU A 111 1.71 9.91 14.03
N PHE A 112 2.82 9.57 13.39
CA PHE A 112 3.66 8.48 13.83
C PHE A 112 4.28 8.82 15.20
N PRO A 113 4.20 7.92 16.19
CA PRO A 113 4.48 8.26 17.59
C PRO A 113 5.96 8.40 17.94
N GLU A 114 6.86 7.90 17.09
CA GLU A 114 8.31 7.95 17.31
C GLU A 114 9.04 8.66 16.17
N HIS A 115 10.38 8.71 16.24
CA HIS A 115 11.19 9.20 15.15
C HIS A 115 11.16 8.18 14.00
N LEU A 116 10.62 8.61 12.86
CA LEU A 116 10.56 7.80 11.66
C LEU A 116 11.86 7.98 10.87
N GLY A 117 12.93 7.34 11.37
CA GLY A 117 14.23 7.34 10.72
C GLY A 117 14.21 6.81 9.29
N GLY A 118 15.18 7.14 8.45
CA GLY A 118 15.30 6.66 7.07
C GLY A 118 15.30 5.13 6.90
N GLY A 119 14.98 4.68 5.66
CA GLY A 119 15.11 3.26 5.28
C GLY A 119 14.07 2.31 5.85
N TYR A 120 13.00 2.80 6.48
CA TYR A 120 11.83 2.01 6.86
C TYR A 120 11.04 1.51 5.63
N SER A 121 10.16 0.54 5.86
CA SER A 121 9.24 0.05 4.81
C SER A 121 7.80 0.04 5.30
N VAL A 122 6.86 0.37 4.40
CA VAL A 122 5.43 0.51 4.69
C VAL A 122 4.62 -0.46 3.86
N ALA A 123 3.71 -1.19 4.49
CA ALA A 123 2.79 -2.11 3.81
C ALA A 123 1.39 -2.05 4.41
N ALA A 124 0.36 -2.23 3.56
CA ALA A 124 -1.02 -2.37 4.02
C ALA A 124 -1.39 -3.85 4.13
N LEU A 125 -1.73 -4.29 5.35
CA LEU A 125 -2.19 -5.65 5.64
C LEU A 125 -3.66 -5.59 6.05
N GLY A 126 -4.53 -6.07 5.15
CA GLY A 126 -5.98 -5.92 5.31
C GLY A 126 -6.40 -4.46 5.16
N ASN A 127 -6.76 -3.82 6.27
CA ASN A 127 -7.12 -2.40 6.29
C ASN A 127 -6.20 -1.53 7.15
N ASP A 128 -5.20 -2.15 7.77
CA ASP A 128 -4.25 -1.47 8.66
C ASP A 128 -2.91 -1.28 7.96
N ILE A 129 -2.13 -0.32 8.44
CA ILE A 129 -0.81 0.03 7.87
C ILE A 129 0.26 -0.45 8.84
N TYR A 130 1.32 -1.04 8.32
CA TYR A 130 2.47 -1.50 9.07
C TYR A 130 3.70 -0.74 8.60
N VAL A 131 4.44 -0.19 9.57
CA VAL A 131 5.77 0.40 9.39
C VAL A 131 6.77 -0.54 10.03
N THR A 132 7.84 -0.86 9.32
CA THR A 132 8.82 -1.87 9.73
C THR A 132 10.23 -1.30 9.65
N GLY A 133 11.00 -1.48 10.72
CA GLY A 133 12.43 -1.16 10.79
C GLY A 133 12.77 0.29 10.47
N GLY A 134 13.92 0.49 9.84
CA GLY A 134 14.52 1.79 9.57
C GLY A 134 15.77 2.05 10.43
N SER A 135 16.34 3.24 10.30
CA SER A 135 17.47 3.70 11.09
C SER A 135 17.44 5.21 11.29
N ASP A 136 18.01 5.69 12.40
CA ASP A 136 18.26 7.12 12.64
C ASP A 136 19.73 7.49 12.34
N GLY A 137 20.42 6.66 11.57
CA GLY A 137 21.87 6.75 11.32
C GLY A 137 22.76 6.32 12.49
N SER A 138 22.24 6.23 13.72
CA SER A 138 22.98 5.77 14.90
C SER A 138 22.69 4.30 15.25
N ARG A 139 21.45 3.88 15.01
CA ARG A 139 20.95 2.54 15.34
C ARG A 139 19.98 2.05 14.26
N LEU A 140 20.04 0.74 14.00
CA LEU A 140 19.01 0.02 13.24
C LEU A 140 17.87 -0.39 14.16
N TYR A 141 16.64 -0.26 13.65
CA TYR A 141 15.41 -0.62 14.34
C TYR A 141 14.85 -1.96 13.86
N ASP A 142 14.33 -2.74 14.80
CA ASP A 142 13.53 -3.95 14.59
C ASP A 142 12.05 -3.75 14.97
N CYS A 143 11.70 -2.59 15.52
CA CYS A 143 10.34 -2.28 15.93
C CYS A 143 9.38 -2.26 14.74
N VAL A 144 8.13 -2.58 15.03
CA VAL A 144 7.06 -2.69 14.04
C VAL A 144 5.85 -1.97 14.59
N TRP A 145 5.38 -0.98 13.84
CA TRP A 145 4.27 -0.14 14.23
C TRP A 145 3.07 -0.42 13.33
N ARG A 146 1.92 -0.70 13.96
CA ARG A 146 0.65 -0.88 13.28
C ARG A 146 -0.23 0.34 13.50
N TYR A 147 -0.63 1.00 12.42
CA TYR A 147 -1.72 1.96 12.41
C TYR A 147 -3.06 1.23 12.29
N ASN A 148 -3.88 1.32 13.34
CA ASN A 148 -5.24 0.81 13.33
C ASN A 148 -6.18 1.83 12.67
N SER A 149 -6.60 1.50 11.46
CA SER A 149 -7.46 2.34 10.63
C SER A 149 -8.84 2.64 11.23
N SER A 150 -9.34 1.76 12.11
CA SER A 150 -10.68 1.87 12.69
C SER A 150 -10.76 2.86 13.85
N VAL A 151 -9.66 3.05 14.58
CA VAL A 151 -9.56 3.96 15.74
C VAL A 151 -8.63 5.15 15.50
N ASN A 152 -7.89 5.18 14.37
CA ASN A 152 -6.94 6.24 14.05
C ASN A 152 -5.82 6.35 15.10
N GLU A 153 -5.18 5.24 15.43
CA GLU A 153 -4.10 5.18 16.43
C GLU A 153 -2.99 4.22 16.00
N TRP A 154 -1.76 4.51 16.45
CA TRP A 154 -0.59 3.65 16.26
C TRP A 154 -0.37 2.79 17.50
N THR A 155 -0.02 1.53 17.27
CA THR A 155 0.35 0.57 18.32
C THR A 155 1.56 -0.23 17.88
N GLU A 156 2.56 -0.35 18.74
CA GLU A 156 3.68 -1.28 18.52
C GLU A 156 3.17 -2.73 18.59
N VAL A 157 3.68 -3.58 17.72
CA VAL A 157 3.45 -5.04 17.69
C VAL A 157 4.79 -5.77 17.85
N SER A 158 4.79 -7.11 17.83
CA SER A 158 6.04 -7.86 18.00
C SER A 158 7.13 -7.40 17.03
N PRO A 159 8.36 -7.17 17.52
CA PRO A 159 9.46 -6.70 16.68
C PRO A 159 9.92 -7.79 15.72
N MET A 160 10.50 -7.37 14.60
CA MET A 160 11.18 -8.23 13.63
C MET A 160 12.27 -9.08 14.31
N LEU A 161 12.65 -10.21 13.71
CA LEU A 161 13.72 -11.06 14.25
C LEU A 161 15.10 -10.41 14.13
N LYS A 162 15.23 -9.42 13.23
CA LYS A 162 16.46 -8.69 12.99
C LYS A 162 16.16 -7.22 12.67
N ALA A 163 16.91 -6.33 13.31
CA ALA A 163 16.90 -4.91 13.00
C ALA A 163 17.52 -4.63 11.62
N ARG A 164 16.88 -3.77 10.83
CA ARG A 164 17.22 -3.56 9.42
C ARG A 164 16.67 -2.23 8.88
N GLU A 165 17.33 -1.74 7.86
CA GLU A 165 16.91 -0.62 7.01
C GLU A 165 17.04 -1.03 5.53
N TYR A 166 16.40 -0.28 4.64
CA TYR A 166 16.37 -0.52 3.19
C TYR A 166 15.88 -1.92 2.80
N HIS A 167 15.12 -2.57 3.67
CA HIS A 167 14.35 -3.78 3.35
C HIS A 167 13.05 -3.43 2.63
N SER A 168 12.42 -4.45 2.07
CA SER A 168 11.14 -4.31 1.41
C SER A 168 10.08 -5.13 2.13
N SER A 169 8.98 -4.49 2.50
CA SER A 169 7.82 -5.09 3.13
C SER A 169 6.69 -5.27 2.13
N THR A 170 6.12 -6.48 2.07
CA THR A 170 5.04 -6.79 1.13
C THR A 170 4.08 -7.80 1.74
N VAL A 171 2.83 -7.85 1.28
CA VAL A 171 1.80 -8.71 1.87
C VAL A 171 1.46 -9.84 0.91
N LEU A 172 1.45 -11.08 1.42
CA LEU A 172 1.04 -12.26 0.67
C LEU A 172 0.21 -13.19 1.56
N ASP A 173 -0.95 -13.62 1.06
CA ASP A 173 -1.87 -14.53 1.75
C ASP A 173 -2.23 -14.14 3.19
N GLY A 174 -2.34 -12.83 3.44
CA GLY A 174 -2.71 -12.28 4.76
C GLY A 174 -1.57 -12.25 5.77
N LEU A 175 -0.33 -12.41 5.30
CA LEU A 175 0.88 -12.35 6.09
C LEU A 175 1.76 -11.21 5.57
N LEU A 176 2.45 -10.52 6.49
CA LEU A 176 3.41 -9.49 6.14
C LEU A 176 4.79 -10.13 5.99
N TYR A 177 5.40 -9.99 4.83
CA TYR A 177 6.75 -10.46 4.55
C TYR A 177 7.71 -9.29 4.56
N VAL A 178 8.85 -9.49 5.19
CA VAL A 178 9.99 -8.59 5.16
C VAL A 178 11.12 -9.31 4.46
N VAL A 179 11.54 -8.74 3.33
CA VAL A 179 12.61 -9.28 2.49
C VAL A 179 13.76 -8.30 2.51
N ALA A 180 14.94 -8.80 2.91
CA ALA A 180 16.20 -8.07 2.92
C ALA A 180 17.28 -8.90 2.21
N SER A 181 18.44 -8.29 1.98
CA SER A 181 19.55 -8.92 1.27
C SER A 181 20.00 -10.27 1.86
N ASP A 182 19.94 -10.42 3.19
CA ASP A 182 20.49 -11.57 3.91
C ASP A 182 19.44 -12.46 4.60
N SER A 183 18.17 -12.06 4.57
CA SER A 183 17.12 -12.74 5.34
C SER A 183 15.74 -12.47 4.76
N THR A 184 14.84 -13.42 4.99
CA THR A 184 13.42 -13.28 4.73
C THR A 184 12.70 -13.74 6.00
N GLU A 185 11.74 -12.94 6.45
CA GLU A 185 10.91 -13.25 7.61
C GLU A 185 9.46 -12.88 7.32
N ARG A 186 8.54 -13.56 7.98
CA ARG A 186 7.11 -13.26 7.88
C ARG A 186 6.49 -13.03 9.24
N TYR A 187 5.48 -12.19 9.27
CA TYR A 187 4.70 -11.84 10.43
C TYR A 187 3.25 -12.31 10.27
N ASP A 188 2.79 -13.06 11.27
CA ASP A 188 1.39 -13.42 11.43
C ASP A 188 0.72 -12.49 12.43
N HIS A 189 -0.14 -11.60 11.94
CA HIS A 189 -0.86 -10.64 12.75
C HIS A 189 -1.90 -11.26 13.70
N THR A 190 -2.28 -12.52 13.50
CA THR A 190 -3.23 -13.23 14.36
C THR A 190 -2.55 -13.83 15.58
N LEU A 191 -1.30 -14.23 15.41
CA LEU A 191 -0.44 -14.77 16.47
C LEU A 191 0.44 -13.71 17.12
N ASP A 192 0.59 -12.54 16.46
CA ASP A 192 1.52 -11.50 16.83
C ASP A 192 2.94 -12.08 16.98
N SER A 193 3.43 -12.72 15.93
CA SER A 193 4.72 -13.42 15.96
C SER A 193 5.40 -13.45 14.60
N TRP A 194 6.73 -13.42 14.62
CA TRP A 194 7.58 -13.55 13.44
C TRP A 194 8.14 -14.96 13.26
N GLU A 195 8.34 -15.34 12.01
CA GLU A 195 8.94 -16.61 11.59
C GLU A 195 10.03 -16.34 10.56
N ALA A 196 11.21 -16.93 10.76
CA ALA A 196 12.30 -16.89 9.80
C ALA A 196 12.04 -17.87 8.66
N LEU A 197 12.29 -17.43 7.43
CA LEU A 197 12.10 -18.18 6.19
C LEU A 197 13.42 -18.34 5.45
N GLN A 198 13.42 -19.09 4.34
CA GLN A 198 14.61 -19.15 3.50
C GLN A 198 14.99 -17.76 2.97
N PRO A 199 16.27 -17.34 3.09
CA PRO A 199 16.74 -16.12 2.46
C PRO A 199 16.77 -16.27 0.94
N MET A 200 16.88 -15.15 0.23
CA MET A 200 17.07 -15.14 -1.22
C MET A 200 18.29 -15.99 -1.63
N LEU A 201 18.22 -16.64 -2.79
CA LEU A 201 19.32 -17.46 -3.31
C LEU A 201 20.61 -16.67 -3.47
N TYR A 202 20.45 -15.43 -3.92
CA TYR A 202 21.53 -14.47 -4.05
C TYR A 202 21.16 -13.20 -3.29
N PRO A 203 22.00 -12.70 -2.38
CA PRO A 203 21.79 -11.40 -1.76
C PRO A 203 21.68 -10.29 -2.80
N MET A 204 20.72 -9.39 -2.61
CA MET A 204 20.51 -8.25 -3.49
C MET A 204 20.53 -6.95 -2.71
N ASP A 205 21.22 -5.95 -3.26
CA ASP A 205 21.24 -4.59 -2.76
C ASP A 205 20.10 -3.79 -3.41
N ASN A 206 19.56 -2.80 -2.68
CA ASN A 206 18.45 -1.95 -3.11
C ASN A 206 17.25 -2.75 -3.62
N CYS A 207 16.85 -3.83 -2.93
CA CYS A 207 15.80 -4.69 -3.42
C CYS A 207 14.40 -4.09 -3.26
N SER A 208 13.56 -4.29 -4.28
CA SER A 208 12.15 -3.94 -4.30
C SER A 208 11.34 -5.24 -4.41
N THR A 209 10.31 -5.39 -3.59
CA THR A 209 9.47 -6.60 -3.58
C THR A 209 8.00 -6.32 -3.80
N THR A 210 7.35 -7.24 -4.49
CA THR A 210 5.91 -7.20 -4.71
C THR A 210 5.31 -8.60 -4.74
N SER A 211 4.09 -8.73 -4.22
CA SER A 211 3.25 -9.92 -4.34
C SER A 211 2.60 -9.96 -5.72
N CYS A 212 2.70 -11.08 -6.44
CA CYS A 212 1.93 -11.29 -7.66
C CYS A 212 1.56 -12.76 -7.81
N ARG A 213 0.28 -13.05 -8.07
CA ARG A 213 -0.27 -14.39 -8.33
C ARG A 213 0.11 -15.45 -7.29
N GLY A 214 0.03 -15.08 -6.01
CA GLY A 214 0.31 -15.99 -4.90
C GLY A 214 1.79 -16.22 -4.63
N LYS A 215 2.69 -15.42 -5.21
CA LYS A 215 4.14 -15.51 -5.00
C LYS A 215 4.72 -14.14 -4.68
N LEU A 216 5.90 -14.12 -4.07
CA LEU A 216 6.69 -12.88 -3.96
C LEU A 216 7.71 -12.83 -5.07
N PHE A 217 7.94 -11.62 -5.56
CA PHE A 217 9.02 -11.33 -6.49
C PHE A 217 9.90 -10.25 -5.88
N ALA A 218 11.20 -10.51 -5.84
CA ALA A 218 12.22 -9.55 -5.44
C ALA A 218 13.07 -9.19 -6.64
N ILE A 219 13.28 -7.89 -6.84
CA ILE A 219 14.07 -7.34 -7.94
C ILE A 219 15.10 -6.40 -7.34
N GLY A 220 16.36 -6.57 -7.75
CA GLY A 220 17.45 -5.75 -7.27
C GLY A 220 18.77 -6.12 -7.92
N SER A 221 19.81 -5.37 -7.57
CA SER A 221 21.17 -5.63 -8.02
C SER A 221 21.78 -6.74 -7.18
N LEU A 222 22.40 -7.73 -7.82
CA LEU A 222 23.15 -8.75 -7.10
C LEU A 222 24.24 -8.12 -6.25
N SER A 223 24.34 -8.47 -4.97
CA SER A 223 25.30 -7.83 -4.06
C SER A 223 26.74 -7.94 -4.58
N GLY A 224 27.43 -6.79 -4.65
CA GLY A 224 28.77 -6.67 -5.24
C GLY A 224 28.85 -6.77 -6.77
N LYS A 225 27.71 -6.73 -7.48
CA LYS A 225 27.63 -6.70 -8.95
C LYS A 225 26.58 -5.68 -9.40
N GLU A 226 26.78 -5.11 -10.59
CA GLU A 226 25.80 -4.20 -11.21
C GLU A 226 24.69 -4.94 -11.97
N SER A 227 24.70 -6.27 -11.96
CA SER A 227 23.70 -7.07 -12.68
C SER A 227 22.41 -7.19 -11.87
N MET A 228 21.32 -6.63 -12.39
CA MET A 228 19.97 -6.82 -11.88
C MET A 228 19.48 -8.25 -12.11
N VAL A 229 18.76 -8.80 -11.14
CA VAL A 229 18.04 -10.07 -11.29
C VAL A 229 16.66 -9.99 -10.63
N MET A 230 15.78 -10.91 -11.02
CA MET A 230 14.51 -11.14 -10.37
C MET A 230 14.49 -12.53 -9.74
N GLN A 231 14.19 -12.59 -8.45
CA GLN A 231 14.04 -13.84 -7.69
C GLN A 231 12.59 -13.96 -7.25
N CYS A 232 12.07 -15.19 -7.22
CA CYS A 232 10.70 -15.50 -6.83
C CYS A 232 10.68 -16.45 -5.64
N TYR A 233 9.92 -16.08 -4.62
CA TYR A 233 9.66 -16.91 -3.44
C TYR A 233 8.32 -17.63 -3.61
N ASP A 234 8.34 -18.93 -3.37
CA ASP A 234 7.15 -19.77 -3.33
C ASP A 234 6.81 -20.13 -1.88
N PRO A 235 5.70 -19.59 -1.31
CA PRO A 235 5.35 -19.79 0.09
C PRO A 235 4.98 -21.23 0.44
N ASP A 236 4.56 -22.05 -0.54
CA ASP A 236 4.18 -23.45 -0.29
C ASP A 236 5.42 -24.33 -0.07
N SER A 237 6.52 -23.98 -0.73
CA SER A 237 7.78 -24.73 -0.66
C SER A 237 8.82 -24.09 0.26
N ASP A 238 8.60 -22.85 0.69
CA ASP A 238 9.59 -22.01 1.39
C ASP A 238 10.93 -21.96 0.65
N LEU A 239 10.89 -21.71 -0.66
CA LEU A 239 12.10 -21.65 -1.49
C LEU A 239 12.09 -20.46 -2.42
N TRP A 240 13.28 -19.86 -2.58
CA TRP A 240 13.57 -18.88 -3.60
C TRP A 240 14.07 -19.56 -4.87
N SER A 241 13.72 -18.98 -6.02
CA SER A 241 14.15 -19.41 -7.35
C SER A 241 14.47 -18.20 -8.22
N LEU A 242 15.43 -18.34 -9.15
CA LEU A 242 15.71 -17.30 -10.13
C LEU A 242 14.62 -17.28 -11.20
N VAL A 243 14.06 -16.10 -11.49
CA VAL A 243 13.05 -15.97 -12.55
C VAL A 243 13.74 -15.79 -13.89
N ASN A 244 13.46 -16.69 -14.83
CA ASN A 244 13.90 -16.53 -16.21
C ASN A 244 12.95 -15.63 -17.00
N CYS A 245 13.05 -14.32 -16.77
CA CYS A 245 12.24 -13.29 -17.41
C CYS A 245 12.87 -12.71 -18.69
N GLY A 246 13.87 -13.38 -19.28
CA GLY A 246 14.61 -12.85 -20.41
C GLY A 246 15.50 -11.65 -20.04
N HIS A 247 15.70 -10.74 -20.99
CA HIS A 247 16.51 -9.55 -20.77
C HIS A 247 15.70 -8.51 -19.97
N LEU A 248 16.18 -8.18 -18.77
CA LEU A 248 15.57 -7.12 -17.97
C LEU A 248 15.67 -5.77 -18.69
N PRO A 249 14.71 -4.86 -18.52
CA PRO A 249 14.88 -3.49 -18.99
C PRO A 249 16.15 -2.86 -18.41
N PRO A 250 16.80 -1.93 -19.14
CA PRO A 250 18.09 -1.36 -18.76
C PRO A 250 17.94 -0.32 -17.63
N TRP A 251 17.62 -0.78 -16.43
CA TRP A 251 17.48 0.08 -15.25
C TRP A 251 18.84 0.48 -14.68
N SER A 252 18.99 1.75 -14.30
CA SER A 252 20.18 2.22 -13.57
C SER A 252 20.12 1.83 -12.08
N PHE A 253 18.91 1.84 -11.50
CA PHE A 253 18.63 1.49 -10.11
C PHE A 253 17.42 0.57 -10.03
N ALA A 254 17.29 -0.14 -8.92
CA ALA A 254 16.18 -1.07 -8.75
C ALA A 254 14.86 -0.28 -8.76
N PRO A 255 13.94 -0.59 -9.67
CA PRO A 255 12.68 0.14 -9.78
C PRO A 255 11.79 -0.14 -8.57
N LYS A 256 10.92 0.82 -8.23
CA LYS A 256 9.82 0.58 -7.31
C LYS A 256 8.81 -0.34 -7.99
N THR A 257 8.35 -1.36 -7.28
CA THR A 257 7.49 -2.39 -7.87
C THR A 257 6.14 -2.46 -7.20
N VAL A 258 5.09 -2.57 -8.02
CA VAL A 258 3.72 -2.74 -7.55
C VAL A 258 2.96 -3.69 -8.49
N THR A 259 2.06 -4.46 -7.92
CA THR A 259 1.21 -5.37 -8.69
C THR A 259 -0.16 -4.76 -8.92
N LEU A 260 -0.64 -4.82 -10.15
CA LEU A 260 -2.00 -4.44 -10.52
C LEU A 260 -2.53 -5.37 -11.61
N ASN A 261 -3.72 -5.95 -11.38
CA ASN A 261 -4.41 -6.86 -12.29
C ASN A 261 -3.55 -8.09 -12.71
N GLY A 262 -2.69 -8.58 -11.81
CA GLY A 262 -1.84 -9.74 -12.04
C GLY A 262 -0.69 -9.48 -13.00
N LEU A 263 -0.33 -8.21 -13.15
CA LEU A 263 0.84 -7.68 -13.83
C LEU A 263 1.70 -6.93 -12.81
N MET A 264 3.02 -6.98 -13.01
CA MET A 264 3.97 -6.26 -12.17
C MET A 264 4.42 -5.01 -12.92
N TYR A 265 4.30 -3.85 -12.28
CA TYR A 265 4.72 -2.56 -12.83
C TYR A 265 6.01 -2.12 -12.15
N PHE A 266 6.92 -1.58 -12.95
CA PHE A 266 8.26 -1.18 -12.55
C PHE A 266 8.43 0.32 -12.82
N ILE A 267 8.37 1.10 -11.75
CA ILE A 267 8.47 2.55 -11.78
C ILE A 267 9.93 2.89 -11.52
N ARG A 268 10.57 3.52 -12.50
CA ARG A 268 11.98 3.91 -12.41
C ARG A 268 12.12 5.17 -11.57
N ASP A 269 13.24 5.26 -10.88
CA ASP A 269 13.56 6.42 -10.04
C ASP A 269 14.20 7.53 -10.89
N ASP A 270 15.02 7.18 -11.87
CA ASP A 270 15.82 8.08 -12.71
C ASP A 270 15.16 8.46 -14.05
N SER A 271 13.96 7.96 -14.32
CA SER A 271 13.27 8.15 -15.59
C SER A 271 11.76 8.05 -15.42
N ALA A 272 11.02 8.73 -16.30
CA ALA A 272 9.56 8.66 -16.35
C ALA A 272 9.04 7.37 -17.04
N GLU A 273 9.93 6.54 -17.60
CA GLU A 273 9.54 5.27 -18.23
C GLU A 273 9.01 4.27 -17.20
N VAL A 274 7.97 3.53 -17.59
CA VAL A 274 7.38 2.47 -16.76
C VAL A 274 7.31 1.19 -17.57
N ASP A 275 7.99 0.15 -17.08
CA ASP A 275 7.96 -1.18 -17.65
C ASP A 275 6.89 -2.02 -16.95
N VAL A 276 6.31 -2.99 -17.66
CA VAL A 276 5.33 -3.93 -17.10
C VAL A 276 5.71 -5.36 -17.50
N TYR A 277 5.61 -6.28 -16.54
CA TYR A 277 5.88 -7.69 -16.75
C TYR A 277 4.61 -8.51 -16.50
N ASN A 278 4.35 -9.44 -17.43
CA ASN A 278 3.30 -10.43 -17.28
C ASN A 278 3.92 -11.77 -16.86
N PRO A 279 3.90 -12.14 -15.56
CA PRO A 279 4.50 -13.39 -15.10
C PRO A 279 3.81 -14.64 -15.66
N SER A 280 2.57 -14.50 -16.16
CA SER A 280 1.82 -15.60 -16.76
C SER A 280 2.24 -15.94 -18.18
N LYS A 281 2.66 -14.93 -18.93
CA LYS A 281 3.09 -15.06 -20.32
C LYS A 281 4.60 -15.05 -20.46
N ASN A 282 5.30 -14.63 -19.41
CA ASN A 282 6.72 -14.36 -19.41
C ASN A 282 7.12 -13.31 -20.46
N GLU A 283 6.38 -12.19 -20.49
CA GLU A 283 6.53 -11.13 -21.48
C GLU A 283 6.65 -9.77 -20.80
N TRP A 284 7.55 -8.94 -21.33
CA TRP A 284 7.71 -7.53 -20.98
C TRP A 284 6.96 -6.65 -21.97
N ASP A 285 6.39 -5.56 -21.48
CA ASP A 285 5.79 -4.49 -22.28
C ASP A 285 6.13 -3.14 -21.61
N LYS A 286 5.81 -2.04 -22.30
CA LYS A 286 5.92 -0.68 -21.77
C LYS A 286 4.55 0.00 -21.77
N ILE A 287 4.28 0.76 -20.72
CA ILE A 287 3.14 1.69 -20.70
C ILE A 287 3.62 3.11 -21.02
N PRO A 288 2.71 4.07 -21.30
CA PRO A 288 3.10 5.47 -21.45
C PRO A 288 3.90 5.96 -20.25
N SER A 289 4.90 6.81 -20.51
CA SER A 289 5.70 7.42 -19.46
C SER A 289 4.86 8.32 -18.55
N MET A 290 5.28 8.40 -17.30
CA MET A 290 4.80 9.37 -16.31
C MET A 290 4.94 10.80 -16.83
N LEU A 291 4.18 11.74 -16.27
CA LEU A 291 4.24 13.16 -16.64
C LEU A 291 5.52 13.82 -16.15
N GLN A 292 6.12 13.28 -15.08
CA GLN A 292 7.45 13.66 -14.60
C GLN A 292 8.23 12.47 -14.03
N VAL A 293 9.48 12.73 -13.65
CA VAL A 293 10.30 11.80 -12.88
C VAL A 293 10.01 12.00 -11.39
N HIS A 294 10.05 10.93 -10.60
CA HIS A 294 9.77 10.96 -9.17
C HIS A 294 10.93 10.33 -8.38
N VAL A 295 12.13 10.92 -8.43
CA VAL A 295 13.33 10.38 -7.75
C VAL A 295 13.10 10.38 -6.25
N GLY A 296 13.21 9.22 -5.60
CA GLY A 296 12.89 9.07 -4.19
C GLY A 296 11.39 9.19 -3.87
N GLY A 297 10.52 9.31 -4.88
CA GLY A 297 9.08 9.34 -4.70
C GLY A 297 8.52 7.98 -4.27
N SER A 298 7.19 7.84 -4.29
CA SER A 298 6.54 6.61 -3.83
C SER A 298 5.35 6.26 -4.69
N VAL A 299 5.07 4.96 -4.80
CA VAL A 299 4.02 4.40 -5.65
C VAL A 299 3.08 3.52 -4.85
N ALA A 300 1.78 3.64 -5.10
CA ALA A 300 0.76 2.79 -4.52
C ALA A 300 -0.35 2.47 -5.53
N VAL A 301 -1.07 1.38 -5.27
CA VAL A 301 -2.26 1.03 -6.04
C VAL A 301 -3.51 1.45 -5.28
N LEU A 302 -4.37 2.21 -5.94
CA LEU A 302 -5.61 2.73 -5.37
C LEU A 302 -6.71 2.69 -6.44
N GLY A 303 -7.86 2.10 -6.12
CA GLY A 303 -9.01 2.08 -7.02
C GLY A 303 -8.76 1.39 -8.37
N GLY A 304 -7.76 0.50 -8.45
CA GLY A 304 -7.33 -0.15 -9.69
C GLY A 304 -6.50 0.73 -10.63
N LYS A 305 -5.90 1.80 -10.10
CA LYS A 305 -4.97 2.69 -10.79
C LYS A 305 -3.64 2.73 -10.04
N LEU A 306 -2.57 3.09 -10.72
CA LEU A 306 -1.29 3.40 -10.08
C LEU A 306 -1.30 4.87 -9.68
N TYR A 307 -0.77 5.19 -8.50
CA TYR A 307 -0.57 6.56 -8.04
C TYR A 307 0.90 6.73 -7.70
N VAL A 308 1.53 7.77 -8.24
CA VAL A 308 2.93 8.14 -7.98
C VAL A 308 2.95 9.53 -7.38
N SER A 309 3.76 9.69 -6.32
CA SER A 309 3.71 10.85 -5.42
C SER A 309 5.10 11.28 -5.00
N GLY A 310 5.31 12.60 -4.88
CA GLY A 310 6.50 13.21 -4.27
C GLY A 310 7.80 12.93 -5.02
N GLY A 311 8.94 13.09 -4.35
CA GLY A 311 10.26 12.92 -4.96
C GLY A 311 10.72 14.13 -5.78
N TYR A 312 11.92 14.03 -6.33
CA TYR A 312 12.50 15.08 -7.17
C TYR A 312 12.16 14.88 -8.63
N ASP A 313 11.83 15.98 -9.30
CA ASP A 313 11.56 16.00 -10.74
C ASP A 313 12.84 16.06 -11.58
N ASN A 314 12.68 16.17 -12.90
CA ASN A 314 13.81 16.27 -13.85
C ASN A 314 14.56 17.61 -13.79
N THR A 315 14.04 18.59 -13.04
CA THR A 315 14.70 19.87 -12.75
C THR A 315 15.42 19.87 -11.39
N PHE A 316 15.40 18.73 -10.67
CA PHE A 316 15.91 18.56 -9.31
C PHE A 316 15.18 19.39 -8.25
N GLU A 317 13.94 19.79 -8.55
CA GLU A 317 13.06 20.43 -7.59
C GLU A 317 12.20 19.37 -6.88
N LEU A 318 11.97 19.56 -5.58
CA LEU A 318 11.14 18.65 -4.80
C LEU A 318 9.67 18.85 -5.20
N SER A 319 9.04 17.78 -5.68
CA SER A 319 7.72 17.81 -6.29
C SER A 319 6.63 17.53 -5.26
N ASP A 320 5.53 18.29 -5.33
CA ASP A 320 4.28 18.00 -4.62
C ASP A 320 3.28 17.26 -5.49
N VAL A 321 3.64 16.82 -6.69
CA VAL A 321 2.65 16.28 -7.62
C VAL A 321 2.23 14.86 -7.24
N LEU A 322 0.91 14.66 -7.29
CA LEU A 322 0.29 13.33 -7.31
C LEU A 322 -0.26 13.07 -8.71
N GLU A 323 0.32 12.10 -9.42
CA GLU A 323 -0.18 11.65 -10.71
C GLU A 323 -0.66 10.20 -10.67
N ALA A 324 -1.63 9.87 -11.52
CA ALA A 324 -2.23 8.55 -11.57
C ALA A 324 -2.31 7.99 -12.99
N TYR A 325 -2.00 6.70 -13.12
CA TYR A 325 -2.16 5.92 -14.34
C TYR A 325 -3.47 5.15 -14.32
N ASP A 326 -4.30 5.41 -15.32
CA ASP A 326 -5.51 4.62 -15.54
C ASP A 326 -5.24 3.53 -16.61
N PRO A 327 -5.27 2.24 -16.24
CA PRO A 327 -5.05 1.15 -17.20
C PRO A 327 -6.18 0.99 -18.22
N GLU A 328 -7.38 1.52 -17.96
CA GLU A 328 -8.51 1.46 -18.90
C GLU A 328 -8.33 2.44 -20.06
N THR A 329 -7.88 3.66 -19.77
CA THR A 329 -7.61 4.69 -20.80
C THR A 329 -6.17 4.69 -21.29
N ARG A 330 -5.26 4.01 -20.57
CA ARG A 330 -3.81 4.01 -20.77
C ARG A 330 -3.24 5.43 -20.76
N THR A 331 -3.61 6.25 -19.79
CA THR A 331 -3.13 7.63 -19.67
C THR A 331 -2.72 7.97 -18.26
N TRP A 332 -1.71 8.83 -18.14
CA TRP A 332 -1.36 9.52 -16.89
C TRP A 332 -2.10 10.84 -16.80
N SER A 333 -2.45 11.24 -15.58
CA SER A 333 -3.07 12.53 -15.27
C SER A 333 -2.65 12.99 -13.88
N ILE A 334 -2.40 14.30 -13.71
CA ILE A 334 -2.26 14.91 -12.39
C ILE A 334 -3.64 14.88 -11.71
N VAL A 335 -3.70 14.29 -10.53
CA VAL A 335 -4.95 14.10 -9.76
C VAL A 335 -4.97 14.90 -8.47
N GLY A 336 -3.83 15.44 -8.04
CA GLY A 336 -3.75 16.33 -6.89
C GLY A 336 -2.33 16.82 -6.66
N GLN A 337 -2.18 17.62 -5.60
CA GLN A 337 -0.90 18.04 -5.05
C GLN A 337 -0.86 17.66 -3.58
N LEU A 338 0.27 17.14 -3.12
CA LEU A 338 0.53 16.83 -1.72
C LEU A 338 0.44 18.12 -0.88
N PRO A 339 0.09 18.02 0.42
CA PRO A 339 0.06 19.19 1.30
C PRO A 339 1.41 19.92 1.37
N GLU A 340 2.50 19.15 1.35
CA GLU A 340 3.87 19.62 1.31
C GLU A 340 4.69 18.72 0.37
N PRO A 341 5.68 19.25 -0.37
CA PRO A 341 6.59 18.44 -1.18
C PRO A 341 7.45 17.54 -0.28
N ILE A 342 7.48 16.23 -0.56
CA ILE A 342 8.20 15.24 0.25
C ILE A 342 8.86 14.17 -0.62
N PHE A 343 9.89 13.51 -0.10
CA PHE A 343 10.53 12.34 -0.71
C PHE A 343 10.82 11.25 0.33
N TRP A 344 11.15 10.04 -0.12
CA TRP A 344 11.40 8.85 0.71
C TRP A 344 10.27 8.47 1.67
N HIS A 345 9.03 8.86 1.36
CA HIS A 345 7.84 8.47 2.10
C HIS A 345 7.31 7.09 1.68
N GLY A 346 6.61 6.43 2.60
CA GLY A 346 5.83 5.23 2.29
C GLY A 346 4.45 5.58 1.74
N SER A 347 4.00 4.87 0.70
CA SER A 347 2.65 5.05 0.13
C SER A 347 1.89 3.73 0.13
N VAL A 348 0.67 3.73 0.67
CA VAL A 348 -0.23 2.58 0.67
C VAL A 348 -1.67 3.02 0.49
N SER A 349 -2.59 2.08 0.23
CA SER A 349 -4.03 2.37 0.23
C SER A 349 -4.74 1.62 1.35
N ILE A 350 -5.77 2.22 1.93
CA ILE A 350 -6.67 1.59 2.92
C ILE A 350 -8.12 2.03 2.66
N PHE A 351 -9.10 1.35 3.25
CA PHE A 351 -10.48 1.81 3.27
C PHE A 351 -10.74 2.64 4.53
N ARG A 352 -11.38 3.81 4.35
CA ARG A 352 -11.80 4.65 5.46
C ARG A 352 -13.23 5.12 5.27
N GLN A 353 -13.98 5.09 6.38
CA GLN A 353 -15.32 5.65 6.41
C GLN A 353 -15.24 7.16 6.61
N PHE A 354 -15.86 7.89 5.70
CA PHE A 354 -16.12 9.31 5.83
C PHE A 354 -17.54 9.47 6.34
N MET A 355 -17.74 10.38 7.31
CA MET A 355 -19.10 10.83 7.57
C MET A 355 -19.67 11.41 6.28
N PRO A 356 -20.93 11.09 5.92
CA PRO A 356 -21.59 11.80 4.84
C PRO A 356 -21.46 13.30 5.13
N GLU A 357 -21.09 14.10 4.13
CA GLU A 357 -21.28 15.54 4.23
C GLU A 357 -22.77 15.76 4.47
N THR A 358 -23.15 16.04 5.71
CA THR A 358 -24.44 16.64 5.98
C THR A 358 -24.41 17.96 5.23
N THR A 359 -25.26 18.12 4.23
CA THR A 359 -25.61 19.42 3.70
C THR A 359 -26.22 20.22 4.84
N GLN A 360 -25.36 20.80 5.68
CA GLN A 360 -25.75 21.88 6.57
C GLN A 360 -25.90 23.11 5.67
N GLU A 361 -27.15 23.43 5.36
CA GLU A 361 -27.52 24.81 5.12
C GLU A 361 -26.99 25.63 6.30
N ASP A 362 -26.17 26.65 5.98
CA ASP A 362 -25.71 27.75 6.83
C ASP A 362 -25.55 27.46 8.33
N ASP A 363 -24.31 27.19 8.76
CA ASP A 363 -23.72 27.97 9.85
C ASP A 363 -22.19 27.90 9.75
N SER A 364 -21.62 29.06 9.46
CA SER A 364 -20.19 29.33 9.34
C SER A 364 -19.50 29.28 10.70
N ILE A 365 -19.06 28.10 11.13
CA ILE A 365 -18.00 27.97 12.14
C ILE A 365 -16.97 26.95 11.65
N THR A 366 -15.85 27.48 11.20
CA THR A 366 -14.65 26.81 10.71
C THR A 366 -14.06 25.85 11.74
N LEU A 367 -14.35 24.55 11.60
CA LEU A 367 -13.61 23.48 12.29
C LEU A 367 -12.18 23.29 11.72
N ASP A 368 -11.93 23.76 10.49
CA ASP A 368 -10.63 23.73 9.81
C ASP A 368 -9.56 24.63 10.46
N ASN A 369 -9.98 25.61 11.27
CA ASN A 369 -9.04 26.53 11.91
C ASN A 369 -8.39 25.95 13.18
N THR A 370 -9.00 24.94 13.82
CA THR A 370 -8.49 24.44 15.11
C THR A 370 -7.17 23.67 14.99
N ILE A 371 -6.94 22.99 13.85
CA ILE A 371 -5.71 22.22 13.58
C ILE A 371 -4.62 23.13 12.96
N SER A 372 -5.01 24.13 12.16
CA SER A 372 -4.04 25.14 11.67
C SER A 372 -3.56 26.08 12.78
N LEU A 373 -4.42 26.40 13.76
CA LEU A 373 -4.07 27.19 14.95
C LEU A 373 -3.13 26.44 15.92
N SER A 374 -3.21 25.10 16.02
CA SER A 374 -2.23 24.34 16.82
C SER A 374 -0.84 24.37 16.19
N ARG A 375 -0.74 24.34 14.85
CA ARG A 375 0.51 24.50 14.10
C ARG A 375 1.10 25.92 14.25
N GLN A 376 0.28 26.97 14.22
CA GLN A 376 0.75 28.34 14.46
C GLN A 376 1.24 28.55 15.91
N ASN A 377 0.54 28.00 16.90
CA ASN A 377 0.93 28.14 18.31
C ASN A 377 2.19 27.33 18.66
N GLN A 378 2.41 26.15 18.07
CA GLN A 378 3.65 25.39 18.26
C GLN A 378 4.87 26.05 17.59
N ASN A 379 4.71 26.61 16.39
CA ASN A 379 5.80 27.36 15.74
C ASN A 379 6.19 28.62 16.52
N LEU A 380 5.22 29.32 17.13
CA LEU A 380 5.49 30.45 18.03
C LEU A 380 6.14 30.01 19.36
N HIS A 381 5.83 28.82 19.87
CA HIS A 381 6.46 28.31 21.08
C HIS A 381 7.93 27.92 20.85
N ASN A 382 8.23 27.29 19.71
CA ASN A 382 9.60 26.91 19.34
C ASN A 382 10.49 28.11 18.99
N GLN A 383 9.93 29.18 18.40
CA GLN A 383 10.68 30.42 18.16
C GLN A 383 11.02 31.15 19.47
N ASN A 384 10.11 31.18 20.45
CA ASN A 384 10.37 31.83 21.74
C ASN A 384 11.40 31.09 22.61
N LEU A 385 11.61 29.79 22.39
CA LEU A 385 12.64 29.01 23.10
C LEU A 385 14.05 29.25 22.54
N ASN A 386 14.17 29.73 21.30
CA ASN A 386 15.45 30.05 20.66
C ASN A 386 15.90 31.52 20.84
N GLU A 387 15.08 32.38 21.46
CA GLU A 387 15.38 33.80 21.69
C GLU A 387 15.58 34.19 23.17
N LEU A 388 15.82 33.22 24.06
CA LEU A 388 16.22 33.53 25.44
C LEU A 388 17.76 33.54 25.58
N PRO A 389 18.36 34.64 26.05
CA PRO A 389 19.82 34.85 26.08
C PRO A 389 20.58 34.02 27.13
#